data_AF-N9FQW5-F1
#
_entry.id   AF-N9FQW5-F1
#
_cell.length_a   1.000
_cell.length_b   1.000
_cell.length_c   1.000
_cell.angle_alpha   90.00
_cell.angle_beta   90.00
_cell.angle_gamma   90.00
#
_symmetry.space_group_name_H-M   'P 1'
#
loop_
_entity.id
_entity.type
_entity.pdbx_description
1 polymer ?
#
loop_
_entity_poly.entity_id
_entity_poly.type
_entity_poly.pdbx_seq_one_letter_code
_entity_poly.pdbx_strand_id
1 'polypeptide(L)'
;MNFFKTVMIFSIGLVVSSCGFSKENNQNLDVENKSVINSSVTREQVLKCKFEQGYIDFCSDKFLKFYKDTLSKKVNFAQNKVALVINKERDTGKGVPRRVKYFVVLDPITKRVYPLEQSVGYFVNDRLEEIATEPSIIKFNQNNNKVCLSGTTFSYQDNNVNVENECYTFNPNDKNFFKKVQKEKIIKYENGNLPVSLEKKKFLCNGVKCKENTLTYEKLKEISNNDKNSELRFLVNERGFDTTYINASAGSNILYVFKYSEGDSEQENIYLSYFLNGLFKTKALGEVKSFKVDSSQKVYFNGNEIILN
;
A
#
# COMPACT_ATOMS: atom_id res chain seq x y z
N MET A 1 -30.03 -21.33 -67.69
CA MET A 1 -30.81 -20.17 -67.19
C MET A 1 -30.98 -20.37 -65.69
N ASN A 2 -30.59 -19.54 -64.73
CA ASN A 2 -29.96 -18.23 -64.62
C ASN A 2 -29.23 -18.27 -63.24
N PHE A 3 -27.96 -17.92 -63.11
CA PHE A 3 -27.48 -16.56 -62.82
C PHE A 3 -28.20 -15.88 -61.65
N PHE A 4 -27.51 -15.67 -60.53
CA PHE A 4 -27.28 -14.37 -59.85
C PHE A 4 -26.51 -14.65 -58.52
N LYS A 5 -25.20 -14.41 -58.51
CA LYS A 5 -24.53 -13.29 -57.81
C LYS A 5 -24.85 -13.23 -56.31
N THR A 6 -23.85 -13.34 -55.44
CA THR A 6 -23.05 -12.19 -54.97
C THR A 6 -21.98 -12.68 -53.98
N VAL A 7 -20.72 -12.41 -54.31
CA VAL A 7 -19.57 -12.48 -53.41
C VAL A 7 -19.67 -11.28 -52.47
N MET A 8 -19.65 -11.51 -51.15
CA MET A 8 -19.33 -10.46 -50.18
C MET A 8 -18.10 -10.89 -49.39
N ILE A 9 -17.00 -10.25 -49.75
CA ILE A 9 -15.79 -10.11 -48.95
C ILE A 9 -16.16 -9.21 -47.77
N PHE A 10 -15.99 -9.70 -46.53
CA PHE A 10 -15.90 -8.85 -45.36
C PHE A 10 -14.61 -9.16 -44.61
N SER A 11 -13.58 -8.41 -44.97
CA SER A 11 -12.37 -8.18 -44.20
C SER A 11 -12.70 -7.20 -43.08
N ILE A 12 -12.84 -7.66 -41.84
CA ILE A 12 -12.78 -6.79 -40.66
C ILE A 12 -12.06 -7.50 -39.51
N GLY A 13 -10.89 -6.95 -39.16
CA GLY A 13 -10.55 -6.68 -37.76
C GLY A 13 -9.97 -7.84 -36.95
N LEU A 14 -8.67 -8.06 -37.13
CA LEU A 14 -7.78 -8.47 -36.04
C LEU A 14 -7.95 -7.50 -34.86
N VAL A 15 -8.69 -7.91 -33.83
CA VAL A 15 -8.61 -7.31 -32.50
C VAL A 15 -8.33 -8.43 -31.51
N VAL A 16 -7.05 -8.74 -31.36
CA VAL A 16 -6.51 -9.50 -30.24
C VAL A 16 -6.53 -8.56 -29.04
N SER A 17 -7.60 -8.59 -28.26
CA SER A 17 -7.69 -7.89 -26.97
C SER A 17 -7.32 -8.82 -25.82
N SER A 18 -6.14 -8.53 -25.27
CA SER A 18 -5.78 -8.65 -23.85
C SER A 18 -6.06 -9.96 -23.12
N CYS A 19 -5.16 -10.94 -23.29
CA CYS A 19 -4.73 -11.77 -22.16
C CYS A 19 -3.37 -11.24 -21.70
N GLY A 20 -3.37 -10.51 -20.58
CA GLY A 20 -2.17 -10.08 -19.89
C GLY A 20 -1.48 -11.28 -19.26
N PHE A 21 -0.60 -11.93 -20.02
CA PHE A 21 0.38 -12.85 -19.46
C PHE A 21 1.66 -12.10 -19.10
N SER A 22 2.01 -12.20 -17.82
CA SER A 22 3.28 -11.81 -17.23
C SER A 22 4.42 -12.45 -18.02
N LYS A 23 5.16 -11.66 -18.79
CA LYS A 23 6.32 -12.17 -19.54
C LYS A 23 7.54 -12.07 -18.64
N GLU A 24 8.05 -13.22 -18.22
CA GLU A 24 9.37 -13.37 -17.63
C GLU A 24 10.42 -12.71 -18.56
N ASN A 25 11.25 -11.84 -17.99
CA ASN A 25 12.30 -11.13 -18.71
C ASN A 25 13.43 -12.10 -19.09
N ASN A 26 13.27 -12.80 -20.22
CA ASN A 26 14.40 -13.38 -20.93
C ASN A 26 15.10 -12.28 -21.72
N GLN A 27 16.32 -11.95 -21.28
CA GLN A 27 17.21 -10.99 -21.94
C GLN A 27 17.80 -11.64 -23.20
N ASN A 28 17.29 -11.27 -24.38
CA ASN A 28 18.01 -11.49 -25.63
C ASN A 28 18.80 -10.22 -25.98
N LEU A 29 20.09 -10.44 -26.24
CA LEU A 29 21.06 -9.47 -26.72
C LEU A 29 20.97 -9.39 -28.23
N ASP A 30 20.38 -8.32 -28.75
CA ASP A 30 20.62 -7.90 -30.14
C ASP A 30 21.26 -6.51 -30.10
N VAL A 31 22.47 -6.46 -30.65
CA VAL A 31 23.35 -5.30 -30.71
C VAL A 31 23.07 -4.56 -32.01
N GLU A 32 22.59 -3.32 -31.93
CA GLU A 32 22.72 -2.36 -33.03
C GLU A 32 23.35 -1.05 -32.54
N ASN A 33 24.47 -0.73 -33.19
CA ASN A 33 25.41 0.33 -32.88
C ASN A 33 24.81 1.72 -33.11
N LYS A 34 24.75 2.55 -32.06
CA LYS A 34 24.72 4.01 -32.17
C LYS A 34 25.65 4.65 -31.14
N SER A 35 26.69 5.30 -31.65
CA SER A 35 27.67 6.20 -30.99
C SER A 35 27.72 6.12 -29.46
N VAL A 36 28.53 5.20 -28.95
CA VAL A 36 28.90 5.11 -27.53
C VAL A 36 29.71 6.34 -27.16
N ILE A 37 29.06 7.36 -26.59
CA ILE A 37 29.77 8.33 -25.76
C ILE A 37 30.40 7.50 -24.64
N ASN A 38 31.73 7.40 -24.63
CA ASN A 38 32.52 6.71 -23.60
C ASN A 38 32.37 7.48 -22.27
N SER A 39 31.25 7.23 -21.63
CA SER A 39 30.74 7.96 -20.48
C SER A 39 30.66 6.95 -19.34
N SER A 40 31.81 6.61 -18.77
CA SER A 40 31.87 5.69 -17.63
C SER A 40 31.21 6.32 -16.40
N VAL A 41 30.44 5.52 -15.66
CA VAL A 41 30.01 5.90 -14.31
C VAL A 41 31.24 5.88 -13.40
N THR A 42 31.54 7.00 -12.74
CA THR A 42 32.62 7.10 -11.77
C THR A 42 32.11 6.92 -10.35
N ARG A 43 33.04 6.72 -9.40
CA ARG A 43 32.70 6.53 -7.98
C ARG A 43 31.92 7.70 -7.41
N GLU A 44 32.25 8.92 -7.82
CA GLU A 44 31.63 10.17 -7.35
C GLU A 44 30.19 10.32 -7.82
N GLN A 45 29.80 9.58 -8.87
CA GLN A 45 28.44 9.59 -9.40
C GLN A 45 27.53 8.59 -8.66
N VAL A 46 28.08 7.73 -7.80
CA VAL A 46 27.31 6.84 -6.94
C VAL A 46 27.01 7.56 -5.63
N LEU A 47 25.75 7.90 -5.41
CA LEU A 47 25.33 8.78 -4.31
C LEU A 47 25.63 8.20 -2.91
N LYS A 48 25.67 6.87 -2.79
CA LYS A 48 26.08 6.17 -1.56
C LYS A 48 26.74 4.84 -1.91
N CYS A 49 28.06 4.74 -1.71
CA CYS A 49 28.81 3.51 -2.01
C CYS A 49 28.48 2.35 -1.07
N LYS A 50 28.28 2.65 0.21
CA LYS A 50 28.01 1.66 1.27
C LYS A 50 26.96 2.22 2.23
N PHE A 51 26.08 1.35 2.69
CA PHE A 51 25.14 1.62 3.78
C PHE A 51 25.70 1.09 5.10
N GLU A 52 25.09 1.45 6.22
CA GLU A 52 25.55 0.98 7.53
C GLU A 52 25.53 -0.57 7.59
N GLN A 53 26.64 -1.16 8.06
CA GLN A 53 27.00 -2.58 7.97
C GLN A 53 27.33 -3.17 6.58
N GLY A 54 27.39 -2.36 5.52
CA GLY A 54 28.30 -2.57 4.38
C GLY A 54 28.31 -3.92 3.66
N TYR A 55 27.19 -4.67 3.58
CA TYR A 55 27.14 -5.98 2.91
C TYR A 55 27.34 -5.92 1.39
N ILE A 56 27.31 -4.72 0.80
CA ILE A 56 27.54 -4.46 -0.62
C ILE A 56 28.31 -3.14 -0.79
N ASP A 57 29.27 -3.14 -1.71
CA ASP A 57 29.99 -1.94 -2.15
C ASP A 57 29.52 -1.57 -3.56
N PHE A 58 28.56 -0.66 -3.66
CA PHE A 58 28.00 -0.19 -4.93
C PHE A 58 29.02 0.54 -5.81
N CYS A 59 30.19 0.88 -5.27
CA CYS A 59 31.28 1.57 -5.96
C CYS A 59 32.44 0.64 -6.34
N SER A 60 32.31 -0.68 -6.15
CA SER A 60 33.32 -1.62 -6.64
C SER A 60 33.42 -1.57 -8.17
N ASP A 61 34.61 -1.84 -8.71
CA ASP A 61 34.87 -1.80 -10.15
C ASP A 61 33.90 -2.68 -10.96
N LYS A 62 33.52 -3.82 -10.37
CA LYS A 62 32.49 -4.71 -10.91
C LYS A 62 31.17 -3.98 -11.16
N PHE A 63 30.70 -3.20 -10.19
CA PHE A 63 29.44 -2.47 -10.32
C PHE A 63 29.58 -1.22 -11.18
N LEU A 64 30.69 -0.50 -11.11
CA LEU A 64 30.93 0.64 -12.01
C LEU A 64 30.90 0.21 -13.48
N LYS A 65 31.51 -0.94 -13.81
CA LYS A 65 31.41 -1.56 -15.13
C LYS A 65 29.97 -1.97 -15.46
N PHE A 66 29.28 -2.62 -14.52
CA PHE A 66 27.89 -3.04 -14.73
C PHE A 66 26.93 -1.87 -14.98
N TYR A 67 27.13 -0.73 -14.31
CA TYR A 67 26.35 0.49 -14.54
C TYR A 67 26.62 1.06 -15.92
N LYS A 68 27.89 1.14 -16.34
CA LYS A 68 28.27 1.56 -17.70
C LYS A 68 27.54 0.73 -18.76
N ASP A 69 27.55 -0.59 -18.61
CA ASP A 69 26.91 -1.51 -19.57
C ASP A 69 25.37 -1.44 -19.54
N THR A 70 24.80 -0.81 -18.49
CA THR A 70 23.34 -0.66 -18.33
C THR A 70 22.85 0.73 -18.73
N LEU A 71 23.69 1.76 -18.74
CA LEU A 71 23.27 3.13 -19.12
C LEU A 71 22.68 3.21 -20.55
N SER A 72 23.07 2.30 -21.44
CA SER A 72 22.54 2.19 -22.80
C SER A 72 21.21 1.43 -22.91
N LYS A 73 20.73 0.82 -21.82
CA LYS A 73 19.47 0.04 -21.84
C LYS A 73 18.25 0.96 -21.84
N LYS A 74 17.14 0.41 -22.35
CA LYS A 74 15.84 1.09 -22.38
C LYS A 74 15.40 1.49 -20.97
N VAL A 75 14.93 2.74 -20.83
CA VAL A 75 14.33 3.26 -19.60
C VAL A 75 13.13 2.40 -19.18
N ASN A 76 13.04 2.11 -17.89
CA ASN A 76 12.05 1.19 -17.31
C ASN A 76 11.54 1.66 -15.94
N PHE A 77 11.91 2.87 -15.50
CA PHE A 77 11.52 3.42 -14.20
C PHE A 77 11.41 4.94 -14.24
N ALA A 78 10.47 5.52 -13.46
CA ALA A 78 10.33 6.97 -13.27
C ALA A 78 10.45 7.80 -14.57
N GLN A 79 9.75 7.36 -15.61
CA GLN A 79 9.69 7.84 -16.99
C GLN A 79 10.99 7.77 -17.80
N ASN A 80 12.09 8.30 -17.25
CA ASN A 80 13.36 8.48 -17.95
C ASN A 80 14.57 7.88 -17.21
N LYS A 81 14.34 6.99 -16.25
CA LYS A 81 15.38 6.34 -15.46
C LYS A 81 15.48 4.85 -15.80
N VAL A 82 16.63 4.28 -15.46
CA VAL A 82 16.87 2.84 -15.57
C VAL A 82 16.96 2.26 -14.16
N ALA A 83 16.08 1.34 -13.85
CA ALA A 83 16.12 0.54 -12.64
C ALA A 83 16.87 -0.78 -12.89
N LEU A 84 17.70 -1.13 -11.93
CA LEU A 84 18.49 -2.36 -11.87
C LEU A 84 18.13 -3.16 -10.62
N VAL A 85 18.04 -4.47 -10.79
CA VAL A 85 17.97 -5.43 -9.70
C VAL A 85 19.28 -6.21 -9.67
N ILE A 86 20.00 -6.14 -8.55
CA ILE A 86 21.27 -6.81 -8.33
C ILE A 86 21.04 -7.98 -7.38
N ASN A 87 21.32 -9.19 -7.85
CA ASN A 87 21.31 -10.38 -7.01
C ASN A 87 22.67 -10.52 -6.30
N LYS A 88 22.65 -10.82 -5.01
CA LYS A 88 23.86 -11.08 -4.23
C LYS A 88 23.57 -12.12 -3.14
N GLU A 89 24.55 -12.96 -2.85
CA GLU A 89 24.54 -13.77 -1.63
C GLU A 89 25.01 -12.90 -0.48
N ARG A 90 24.12 -12.67 0.48
CA ARG A 90 24.42 -11.98 1.73
C ARG A 90 25.00 -13.01 2.69
N ASP A 91 26.29 -12.88 2.93
CA ASP A 91 26.99 -13.56 4.02
C ASP A 91 27.09 -12.60 5.20
N THR A 92 26.45 -12.97 6.31
CA THR A 92 26.47 -12.20 7.58
C THR A 92 27.55 -12.69 8.55
N GLY A 93 28.39 -13.66 8.15
CA GLY A 93 29.39 -14.29 9.01
C GLY A 93 28.81 -15.19 10.12
N LYS A 94 27.48 -15.16 10.32
CA LYS A 94 26.71 -16.02 11.21
C LYS A 94 25.40 -16.39 10.52
N GLY A 95 25.09 -17.68 10.46
CA GLY A 95 23.89 -18.23 9.80
C GLY A 95 24.11 -18.65 8.35
N VAL A 96 23.06 -19.20 7.73
CA VAL A 96 23.09 -19.65 6.33
C VAL A 96 23.12 -18.45 5.39
N PRO A 97 24.02 -18.41 4.39
CA PRO A 97 24.02 -17.36 3.36
C PRO A 97 22.65 -17.22 2.70
N ARG A 98 22.19 -15.97 2.54
CA ARG A 98 20.85 -15.68 1.99
C ARG A 98 20.93 -15.00 0.64
N ARG A 99 20.09 -15.42 -0.30
CA ARG A 99 20.01 -14.76 -1.61
C ARG A 99 19.15 -13.51 -1.47
N VAL A 100 19.78 -12.34 -1.59
CA VAL A 100 19.11 -11.05 -1.50
C VAL A 100 19.18 -10.30 -2.82
N LYS A 101 18.20 -9.43 -3.03
CA LYS A 101 18.11 -8.52 -4.17
C LYS A 101 18.27 -7.09 -3.68
N TYR A 102 19.07 -6.30 -4.39
CA TYR A 102 19.22 -4.86 -4.21
C TYR A 102 18.58 -4.12 -5.39
N PHE A 103 17.97 -2.98 -5.11
CA PHE A 103 17.41 -2.11 -6.13
C PHE A 103 18.28 -0.87 -6.31
N VAL A 104 18.56 -0.50 -7.57
CA VAL A 104 19.39 0.65 -7.91
C VAL A 104 18.74 1.41 -9.06
N VAL A 105 18.69 2.73 -8.96
CA VAL A 105 18.22 3.61 -10.04
C VAL A 105 19.41 4.33 -10.66
N LEU A 106 19.48 4.35 -11.99
CA LEU A 106 20.46 5.07 -12.78
C LEU A 106 19.75 6.17 -13.55
N ASP A 107 20.39 7.33 -13.59
CA ASP A 107 19.99 8.43 -14.45
C ASP A 107 20.88 8.47 -15.70
N PRO A 108 20.37 8.10 -16.89
CA PRO A 108 21.17 8.08 -18.12
C PRO A 108 21.76 9.44 -18.50
N ILE A 109 21.11 10.55 -18.08
CA ILE A 109 21.52 11.91 -18.43
C ILE A 109 22.66 12.37 -17.52
N THR A 110 22.44 12.32 -16.20
CA THR A 110 23.41 12.80 -15.21
C THR A 110 24.45 11.76 -14.83
N LYS A 111 24.25 10.50 -15.23
CA LYS A 111 25.06 9.31 -14.91
C LYS A 111 25.07 8.97 -13.42
N ARG A 112 24.20 9.62 -12.63
CA ARG A 112 24.09 9.39 -11.21
C ARG A 112 23.45 8.04 -10.91
N VAL A 113 23.93 7.41 -9.85
CA VAL A 113 23.45 6.11 -9.37
C VAL A 113 22.91 6.27 -7.96
N TYR A 114 21.68 5.79 -7.76
CA TYR A 114 20.90 5.91 -6.53
C TYR A 114 20.56 4.51 -6.02
N PRO A 115 21.41 3.91 -5.16
CA PRO A 115 21.10 2.63 -4.53
C PRO A 115 20.01 2.78 -3.48
N LEU A 116 19.08 1.82 -3.38
CA LEU A 116 18.15 1.73 -2.26
C LEU A 116 18.85 1.07 -1.05
N GLU A 117 18.70 1.66 0.14
CA GLU A 117 19.31 1.18 1.38
C GLU A 117 18.72 -0.17 1.87
N GLN A 118 17.55 -0.54 1.37
CA GLN A 118 16.88 -1.80 1.67
C GLN A 118 17.22 -2.89 0.66
N SER A 119 17.56 -4.08 1.15
CA SER A 119 17.62 -5.32 0.36
C SER A 119 16.44 -6.23 0.68
N VAL A 120 16.12 -7.16 -0.22
CA VAL A 120 15.02 -8.11 -0.02
C VAL A 120 15.43 -9.54 -0.35
N GLY A 121 15.30 -10.44 0.62
CA GLY A 121 15.44 -11.89 0.47
C GLY A 121 14.09 -12.59 0.40
N TYR A 122 14.12 -13.91 0.25
CA TYR A 122 12.94 -14.76 0.13
C TYR A 122 11.97 -14.58 1.32
N PHE A 123 10.74 -15.02 1.13
CA PHE A 123 9.85 -15.27 2.27
C PHE A 123 10.43 -16.40 3.13
N VAL A 124 10.12 -16.36 4.42
CA VAL A 124 10.63 -17.33 5.40
C VAL A 124 9.50 -17.98 6.18
N ASN A 125 9.72 -19.19 6.67
CA ASN A 125 8.78 -19.87 7.57
C ASN A 125 8.90 -19.34 9.02
N ASP A 126 8.12 -19.91 9.95
CA ASP A 126 8.16 -19.55 11.38
C ASP A 126 9.51 -19.80 12.05
N ARG A 127 10.39 -20.61 11.43
CA ARG A 127 11.77 -20.86 11.87
C ARG A 127 12.78 -19.91 11.23
N LEU A 128 12.31 -18.92 10.48
CA LEU A 128 13.11 -17.96 9.71
C LEU A 128 13.96 -18.59 8.60
N GLU A 129 13.59 -19.78 8.12
CA GLU A 129 14.23 -20.47 7.00
C GLU A 129 13.59 -20.03 5.68
N GLU A 130 14.40 -19.84 4.62
CA GLU A 130 13.89 -19.43 3.30
C GLU A 130 12.94 -20.47 2.69
N ILE A 131 11.77 -20.01 2.25
CA ILE A 131 10.80 -20.82 1.51
C ILE A 131 11.18 -20.73 0.03
N ALA A 132 11.86 -21.75 -0.51
CA ALA A 132 12.38 -21.73 -1.87
C ALA A 132 11.31 -21.47 -2.96
N THR A 133 10.06 -21.88 -2.70
CA THR A 133 8.91 -21.67 -3.59
C THR A 133 8.32 -20.26 -3.52
N GLU A 134 8.76 -19.43 -2.57
CA GLU A 134 8.29 -18.06 -2.36
C GLU A 134 9.45 -17.05 -2.46
N PRO A 135 9.92 -16.76 -3.69
CA PRO A 135 11.01 -15.83 -3.90
C PRO A 135 10.63 -14.37 -3.61
N SER A 136 11.64 -13.54 -3.34
CA SER A 136 11.42 -12.11 -3.20
C SER A 136 10.95 -11.47 -4.51
N ILE A 137 10.07 -10.49 -4.37
CA ILE A 137 9.47 -9.75 -5.48
C ILE A 137 9.86 -8.28 -5.37
N ILE A 138 10.32 -7.69 -6.47
CA ILE A 138 10.54 -6.25 -6.60
C ILE A 138 9.65 -5.75 -7.74
N LYS A 139 8.62 -4.95 -7.41
CA LYS A 139 7.68 -4.36 -8.37
C LYS A 139 8.03 -2.90 -8.61
N PHE A 140 8.24 -2.54 -9.87
CA PHE A 140 8.45 -1.17 -10.34
C PHE A 140 7.99 -1.09 -11.80
N ASN A 141 7.79 0.12 -12.32
CA ASN A 141 7.44 0.29 -13.73
C ASN A 141 7.91 1.65 -14.25
N GLN A 142 7.84 1.82 -15.56
CA GLN A 142 8.28 3.03 -16.24
C GLN A 142 7.43 4.26 -15.90
N ASN A 143 6.14 4.10 -15.63
CA ASN A 143 5.21 5.22 -15.47
C ASN A 143 5.07 5.71 -14.02
N ASN A 144 5.81 5.10 -13.09
CA ASN A 144 5.76 5.41 -11.66
C ASN A 144 7.19 5.51 -11.10
N ASN A 145 7.39 6.40 -10.13
CA ASN A 145 8.62 6.53 -9.36
C ASN A 145 8.62 5.70 -8.06
N LYS A 146 7.68 4.76 -7.92
CA LYS A 146 7.57 3.86 -6.76
C LYS A 146 8.18 2.49 -7.06
N VAL A 147 8.94 1.97 -6.11
CA VAL A 147 9.39 0.57 -6.06
C VAL A 147 8.81 -0.10 -4.83
N CYS A 148 8.31 -1.32 -4.95
CA CYS A 148 7.74 -2.09 -3.85
C CYS A 148 8.45 -3.42 -3.70
N LEU A 149 8.83 -3.75 -2.47
CA LEU A 149 9.52 -4.98 -2.08
C LEU A 149 8.52 -5.93 -1.44
N SER A 150 8.63 -7.22 -1.72
CA SER A 150 7.91 -8.28 -1.00
C SER A 150 8.84 -9.44 -0.71
N GLY A 151 8.80 -9.93 0.53
CA GLY A 151 9.73 -10.91 1.08
C GLY A 151 10.29 -10.45 2.44
N THR A 152 11.43 -10.99 2.84
CA THR A 152 12.12 -10.53 4.07
C THR A 152 13.03 -9.36 3.72
N THR A 153 12.79 -8.18 4.28
CA THR A 153 13.58 -6.98 3.99
C THR A 153 14.67 -6.75 5.03
N PHE A 154 15.83 -6.29 4.58
CA PHE A 154 16.99 -6.02 5.44
C PHE A 154 17.60 -4.65 5.17
N SER A 155 17.75 -3.87 6.24
CA SER A 155 18.56 -2.65 6.30
C SER A 155 19.08 -2.44 7.72
N TYR A 156 19.86 -1.39 7.94
CA TYR A 156 20.36 -1.09 9.28
C TYR A 156 19.19 -0.77 10.23
N GLN A 157 19.06 -1.56 11.29
CA GLN A 157 18.01 -1.45 12.32
C GLN A 157 16.55 -1.61 11.85
N ASP A 158 16.27 -1.74 10.55
CA ASP A 158 14.91 -1.91 9.99
C ASP A 158 14.84 -3.21 9.17
N ASN A 159 14.83 -4.34 9.88
CA ASN A 159 14.61 -5.66 9.30
C ASN A 159 13.15 -6.07 9.51
N ASN A 160 12.48 -6.48 8.44
CA ASN A 160 11.08 -6.89 8.51
C ASN A 160 10.90 -8.28 7.87
N VAL A 161 10.14 -9.14 8.54
CA VAL A 161 9.88 -10.52 8.10
C VAL A 161 8.61 -10.56 7.24
N ASN A 162 8.69 -11.27 6.11
CA ASN A 162 7.55 -11.55 5.22
C ASN A 162 6.68 -10.33 4.92
N VAL A 163 7.30 -9.21 4.57
CA VAL A 163 6.53 -8.02 4.21
C VAL A 163 5.93 -8.19 2.83
N GLU A 164 4.69 -7.76 2.69
CA GLU A 164 4.03 -7.60 1.40
C GLU A 164 3.96 -6.11 1.04
N ASN A 165 4.32 -5.80 -0.21
CA ASN A 165 4.25 -4.47 -0.82
C ASN A 165 4.83 -3.33 0.05
N GLU A 166 6.01 -3.52 0.64
CA GLU A 166 6.75 -2.43 1.29
C GLU A 166 7.31 -1.49 0.23
N CYS A 167 6.72 -0.30 0.10
CA CYS A 167 7.00 0.59 -1.03
C CYS A 167 7.88 1.79 -0.64
N TYR A 168 8.64 2.28 -1.61
CA TYR A 168 9.49 3.46 -1.53
C TYR A 168 9.24 4.36 -2.74
N THR A 169 9.09 5.66 -2.50
CA THR A 169 9.00 6.67 -3.56
C THR A 169 10.38 7.24 -3.84
N PHE A 170 10.77 7.24 -5.12
CA PHE A 170 12.03 7.80 -5.59
C PHE A 170 11.88 9.28 -5.96
N ASN A 171 12.78 10.11 -5.42
CA ASN A 171 12.92 11.51 -5.79
C ASN A 171 14.40 11.91 -5.73
N PRO A 172 15.07 12.16 -6.87
CA PRO A 172 16.50 12.46 -6.89
C PRO A 172 16.86 13.82 -6.25
N ASN A 173 15.86 14.67 -5.99
CA ASN A 173 16.04 15.98 -5.36
C ASN A 173 15.92 15.92 -3.83
N ASP A 174 15.43 14.81 -3.27
CA ASP A 174 15.35 14.64 -1.82
C ASP A 174 16.70 14.22 -1.25
N LYS A 175 16.99 14.68 -0.02
CA LYS A 175 18.21 14.29 0.72
C LYS A 175 18.34 12.77 0.83
N ASN A 176 17.22 12.11 1.11
CA ASN A 176 17.08 10.66 1.08
C ASN A 176 16.26 10.31 -0.17
N PHE A 177 16.95 10.08 -1.28
CA PHE A 177 16.40 9.85 -2.62
C PHE A 177 15.34 8.74 -2.71
N PHE A 178 15.25 7.87 -1.69
CA PHE A 178 14.11 6.97 -1.47
C PHE A 178 13.45 7.29 -0.13
N LYS A 179 12.14 7.52 -0.17
CA LYS A 179 11.31 7.68 1.03
C LYS A 179 10.41 6.47 1.17
N LYS A 180 10.51 5.74 2.30
CA LYS A 180 9.58 4.66 2.65
C LYS A 180 8.16 5.22 2.66
N VAL A 181 7.28 4.66 1.85
CA VAL A 181 5.85 4.95 1.89
C VAL A 181 5.37 4.35 3.19
N GLN A 182 4.93 5.18 4.12
CA GLN A 182 4.26 4.67 5.32
C GLN A 182 3.10 3.79 4.84
N LYS A 183 3.10 2.52 5.24
CA LYS A 183 1.93 1.66 5.04
C LYS A 183 0.74 2.47 5.55
N GLU A 184 -0.27 2.68 4.71
CA GLU A 184 -1.61 2.96 5.23
C GLU A 184 -1.82 1.89 6.29
N LYS A 185 -1.97 2.29 7.56
CA LYS A 185 -2.23 1.31 8.62
C LYS A 185 -3.45 0.53 8.14
N ILE A 186 -3.27 -0.74 7.83
CA ILE A 186 -4.39 -1.68 7.82
C ILE A 186 -4.80 -1.69 9.30
N ILE A 187 -5.79 -0.87 9.62
CA ILE A 187 -6.40 -0.86 10.93
C ILE A 187 -6.88 -2.30 11.13
N LYS A 188 -6.31 -3.01 12.11
CA LYS A 188 -6.83 -4.34 12.48
C LYS A 188 -8.21 -4.10 13.06
N TYR A 189 -9.25 -4.38 12.29
CA TYR A 189 -10.62 -4.17 12.73
C TYR A 189 -11.01 -5.26 13.73
N GLU A 190 -11.49 -4.84 14.89
CA GLU A 190 -12.30 -5.72 15.74
C GLU A 190 -13.55 -6.12 14.96
N ASN A 191 -13.95 -7.40 15.06
CA ASN A 191 -15.21 -7.87 14.50
C ASN A 191 -16.36 -6.99 15.04
N GLY A 192 -17.06 -6.30 14.14
CA GLY A 192 -18.21 -5.48 14.51
C GLY A 192 -19.42 -6.33 14.90
N ASN A 193 -20.34 -5.68 15.59
CA ASN A 193 -21.57 -6.25 16.10
C ASN A 193 -22.71 -5.90 15.14
N LEU A 194 -22.92 -6.74 14.13
CA LEU A 194 -24.02 -6.59 13.15
C LEU A 194 -24.91 -7.83 13.14
N PRO A 195 -26.24 -7.69 12.89
CA PRO A 195 -26.95 -6.44 12.65
C PRO A 195 -27.20 -5.66 13.95
N VAL A 196 -27.36 -4.34 13.84
CA VAL A 196 -27.76 -3.45 14.94
C VAL A 196 -29.21 -3.02 14.73
N SER A 197 -30.05 -3.07 15.77
CA SER A 197 -31.40 -2.50 15.77
C SER A 197 -31.67 -1.72 17.05
N LEU A 198 -32.53 -0.71 16.99
CA LEU A 198 -33.09 -0.04 18.16
C LEU A 198 -34.49 -0.58 18.43
N GLU A 199 -34.66 -1.25 19.56
CA GLU A 199 -35.93 -1.83 19.99
C GLU A 199 -36.23 -1.45 21.44
N LYS A 200 -37.43 -0.93 21.71
CA LYS A 200 -37.85 -0.51 23.07
C LYS A 200 -36.81 0.41 23.75
N LYS A 201 -36.26 1.39 23.00
CA LYS A 201 -35.19 2.30 23.42
C LYS A 201 -33.87 1.60 23.82
N LYS A 202 -33.60 0.39 23.34
CA LYS A 202 -32.35 -0.35 23.57
C LYS A 202 -31.73 -0.79 22.27
N PHE A 203 -30.43 -0.62 22.13
CA PHE A 203 -29.68 -1.13 20.99
C PHE A 203 -29.43 -2.64 21.15
N LEU A 204 -29.89 -3.40 20.17
CA LEU A 204 -29.67 -4.84 20.05
C LEU A 204 -28.71 -5.11 18.89
N CYS A 205 -27.70 -5.91 19.18
CA CYS A 205 -26.70 -6.39 18.24
C CYS A 205 -26.86 -7.90 18.15
N ASN A 206 -27.14 -8.44 16.96
CA ASN A 206 -27.49 -9.87 16.83
C ASN A 206 -28.62 -10.33 17.77
N GLY A 207 -29.60 -9.46 18.01
CA GLY A 207 -30.74 -9.75 18.90
C GLY A 207 -30.43 -9.72 20.40
N VAL A 208 -29.19 -9.47 20.82
CA VAL A 208 -28.80 -9.29 22.23
C VAL A 208 -28.38 -7.85 22.50
N LYS A 209 -28.31 -7.41 23.75
CA LYS A 209 -27.88 -6.04 24.08
C LYS A 209 -26.50 -5.76 23.47
N CYS A 210 -26.36 -4.66 22.74
CA CYS A 210 -25.09 -4.26 22.15
C CYS A 210 -24.00 -4.05 23.20
N LYS A 211 -22.78 -4.51 22.89
CA LYS A 211 -21.59 -4.10 23.63
C LYS A 211 -21.26 -2.65 23.26
N GLU A 212 -21.21 -1.80 24.28
CA GLU A 212 -20.80 -0.41 24.16
C GLU A 212 -19.35 -0.29 24.61
N ASN A 213 -18.53 0.37 23.80
CA ASN A 213 -17.14 0.65 24.13
C ASN A 213 -16.97 2.14 24.44
N THR A 214 -16.08 2.46 25.37
CA THR A 214 -15.73 3.85 25.68
C THR A 214 -14.71 4.37 24.66
N LEU A 215 -15.00 5.50 24.04
CA LEU A 215 -14.06 6.21 23.17
C LEU A 215 -13.13 7.06 24.02
N THR A 216 -11.90 6.59 24.21
CA THR A 216 -10.83 7.37 24.83
C THR A 216 -10.02 8.13 23.77
N TYR A 217 -9.23 9.13 24.19
CA TYR A 217 -8.29 9.81 23.31
C TYR A 217 -7.27 8.86 22.65
N GLU A 218 -6.86 7.80 23.36
CA GLU A 218 -5.98 6.77 22.81
C GLU A 218 -6.69 5.95 21.73
N LYS A 219 -7.94 5.54 21.98
CA LYS A 219 -8.74 4.81 20.98
C LYS A 219 -9.09 5.69 19.77
N LEU A 220 -9.27 7.00 19.98
CA LEU A 220 -9.44 7.98 18.91
C LEU A 220 -8.20 8.05 18.00
N LYS A 221 -6.99 8.10 18.59
CA LYS A 221 -5.72 8.06 17.84
C LYS A 221 -5.51 6.75 17.09
N GLU A 222 -6.02 5.64 17.63
CA GLU A 222 -6.00 4.35 16.95
C GLU A 222 -6.96 4.35 15.75
N ILE A 223 -8.17 4.86 15.93
CA ILE A 223 -9.19 4.96 14.89
C ILE A 223 -8.75 5.93 13.79
N SER A 224 -8.08 7.04 14.12
CA SER A 224 -7.58 8.00 13.15
C SER A 224 -6.13 8.38 13.43
N ASN A 225 -5.26 8.07 12.47
CA ASN A 225 -3.87 8.51 12.48
C ASN A 225 -3.70 10.03 12.31
N ASN A 226 -4.80 10.76 12.04
CA ASN A 226 -4.81 12.21 11.92
C ASN A 226 -5.55 12.83 13.11
N ASP A 227 -4.79 13.16 14.14
CA ASP A 227 -5.23 13.84 15.37
C ASP A 227 -5.58 15.34 15.17
N LYS A 228 -5.44 15.83 13.93
CA LYS A 228 -5.83 17.19 13.52
C LYS A 228 -7.18 17.24 12.80
N ASN A 229 -7.83 16.10 12.55
CA ASN A 229 -9.16 16.09 11.94
C ASN A 229 -10.20 16.68 12.91
N SER A 230 -10.84 17.77 12.50
CA SER A 230 -11.84 18.50 13.29
C SER A 230 -13.06 17.64 13.65
N GLU A 231 -13.45 16.73 12.76
CA GLU A 231 -14.55 15.78 12.96
C GLU A 231 -14.34 14.87 14.18
N LEU A 232 -13.07 14.53 14.47
CA LEU A 232 -12.69 13.69 15.60
C LEU A 232 -12.49 14.47 16.90
N ARG A 233 -12.02 15.71 16.78
CA ARG A 233 -11.89 16.61 17.95
C ARG A 233 -13.25 16.93 18.54
N PHE A 234 -14.28 17.10 17.71
CA PHE A 234 -15.66 17.29 18.13
C PHE A 234 -16.15 16.18 19.06
N LEU A 235 -15.82 14.91 18.76
CA LEU A 235 -16.29 13.74 19.51
C LEU A 235 -15.68 13.61 20.92
N VAL A 236 -14.51 14.21 21.19
CA VAL A 236 -13.79 14.03 22.47
C VAL A 236 -13.68 15.32 23.28
N ASN A 237 -13.50 16.47 22.63
CA ASN A 237 -13.21 17.72 23.32
C ASN A 237 -14.46 18.55 23.65
N GLU A 238 -15.49 18.52 22.79
CA GLU A 238 -16.70 19.34 22.99
C GLU A 238 -17.79 18.61 23.78
N ARG A 239 -17.74 17.26 23.83
CA ARG A 239 -18.82 16.44 24.39
C ARG A 239 -18.47 15.67 25.67
N GLY A 240 -17.25 15.84 26.19
CA GLY A 240 -16.77 15.18 27.40
C GLY A 240 -16.10 13.83 27.13
N PHE A 241 -15.26 13.42 28.08
CA PHE A 241 -14.22 12.41 27.90
C PHE A 241 -14.69 10.95 27.72
N ASP A 242 -15.96 10.64 27.99
CA ASP A 242 -16.49 9.27 27.99
C ASP A 242 -17.70 9.12 27.04
N THR A 243 -17.48 9.33 25.74
CA THR A 243 -18.51 8.98 24.74
C THR A 243 -18.48 7.48 24.47
N THR A 244 -19.63 6.82 24.54
CA THR A 244 -19.73 5.39 24.16
C THR A 244 -20.09 5.20 22.69
N TYR A 245 -19.58 4.12 22.10
CA TYR A 245 -19.90 3.74 20.73
C TYR A 245 -20.19 2.24 20.59
N ILE A 246 -21.00 1.93 19.58
CA ILE A 246 -21.23 0.57 19.10
C ILE A 246 -20.39 0.37 17.84
N ASN A 247 -19.56 -0.67 17.82
CA ASN A 247 -18.82 -1.05 16.62
C ASN A 247 -19.76 -1.81 15.67
N ALA A 248 -20.17 -1.17 14.58
CA ALA A 248 -21.03 -1.73 13.54
C ALA A 248 -20.24 -2.02 12.24
N SER A 249 -18.94 -2.32 12.37
CA SER A 249 -18.05 -2.57 11.23
C SER A 249 -18.25 -3.96 10.61
N ALA A 250 -18.05 -4.07 9.29
CA ALA A 250 -18.12 -5.32 8.53
C ALA A 250 -16.88 -5.49 7.66
N GLY A 251 -16.02 -6.47 7.99
CA GLY A 251 -14.76 -6.68 7.27
C GLY A 251 -13.88 -5.43 7.27
N SER A 252 -13.58 -4.90 6.09
CA SER A 252 -12.79 -3.66 5.92
C SER A 252 -13.60 -2.36 6.04
N ASN A 253 -14.94 -2.45 6.10
CA ASN A 253 -15.81 -1.28 6.12
C ASN A 253 -16.09 -0.87 7.57
N ILE A 254 -15.60 0.31 7.92
CA ILE A 254 -15.68 0.83 9.28
C ILE A 254 -16.95 1.63 9.45
N LEU A 255 -17.72 1.29 10.47
CA LEU A 255 -18.87 2.05 10.90
C LEU A 255 -18.99 2.01 12.42
N TYR A 256 -18.98 3.19 13.03
CA TYR A 256 -19.21 3.38 14.46
C TYR A 256 -20.50 4.16 14.67
N VAL A 257 -21.29 3.71 15.63
CA VAL A 257 -22.53 4.38 16.05
C VAL A 257 -22.28 4.99 17.43
N PHE A 258 -22.14 6.30 17.47
CA PHE A 258 -21.95 7.07 18.69
C PHE A 258 -23.30 7.52 19.22
N LYS A 259 -23.51 7.31 20.52
CA LYS A 259 -24.70 7.79 21.25
C LYS A 259 -24.28 8.96 22.13
N TYR A 260 -25.13 9.97 22.21
CA TYR A 260 -24.93 11.07 23.13
C TYR A 260 -26.27 11.71 23.50
N SER A 261 -26.31 12.37 24.65
CA SER A 261 -27.46 13.17 25.10
C SER A 261 -27.05 14.64 25.11
N GLU A 262 -27.94 15.52 24.65
CA GLU A 262 -27.75 16.98 24.76
C GLU A 262 -28.57 17.50 25.96
N GLY A 263 -27.88 18.05 26.96
CA GLY A 263 -28.50 18.58 28.18
C GLY A 263 -29.24 17.51 28.99
N ASP A 264 -30.35 17.91 29.61
CA ASP A 264 -31.23 17.02 30.40
C ASP A 264 -32.24 16.24 29.52
N SER A 265 -32.02 16.18 28.21
CA SER A 265 -32.91 15.45 27.31
C SER A 265 -32.88 13.95 27.58
N GLU A 266 -34.05 13.35 27.75
CA GLU A 266 -34.20 11.88 27.84
C GLU A 266 -33.99 11.16 26.50
N GLN A 267 -33.77 11.92 25.42
CA GLN A 267 -33.67 11.37 24.07
C GLN A 267 -32.22 11.29 23.61
N GLU A 268 -31.81 10.07 23.24
CA GLU A 268 -30.50 9.81 22.68
C GLU A 268 -30.42 10.34 21.24
N ASN A 269 -29.33 11.02 20.93
CA ASN A 269 -28.98 11.42 19.59
C ASN A 269 -27.88 10.51 19.02
N ILE A 270 -27.86 10.35 17.70
CA ILE A 270 -26.89 9.47 17.01
C ILE A 270 -25.93 10.26 16.12
N TYR A 271 -24.65 9.90 16.22
CA TYR A 271 -23.63 10.22 15.22
C TYR A 271 -23.13 8.92 14.60
N LEU A 272 -23.00 8.94 13.28
CA LEU A 272 -22.25 7.91 12.58
C LEU A 272 -20.83 8.40 12.37
N SER A 273 -19.87 7.48 12.46
CA SER A 273 -18.53 7.74 11.96
C SER A 273 -18.04 6.58 11.11
N TYR A 274 -17.46 6.92 9.98
CA TYR A 274 -17.10 5.97 8.93
C TYR A 274 -15.91 6.48 8.14
N PHE A 275 -15.36 5.63 7.28
CA PHE A 275 -14.29 6.00 6.38
C PHE A 275 -14.81 6.11 4.94
N LEU A 276 -14.43 7.20 4.29
CA LEU A 276 -14.67 7.42 2.87
C LEU A 276 -13.34 7.77 2.21
N ASN A 277 -12.92 6.97 1.23
CA ASN A 277 -11.66 7.17 0.50
C ASN A 277 -10.46 7.34 1.45
N GLY A 278 -10.40 6.56 2.53
CA GLY A 278 -9.33 6.61 3.54
C GLY A 278 -9.42 7.79 4.52
N LEU A 279 -10.42 8.67 4.40
CA LEU A 279 -10.65 9.78 5.31
C LEU A 279 -11.76 9.46 6.31
N PHE A 280 -11.51 9.74 7.58
CA PHE A 280 -12.52 9.65 8.63
C PHE A 280 -13.56 10.75 8.48
N LYS A 281 -14.84 10.36 8.43
CA LYS A 281 -16.01 11.22 8.29
C LYS A 281 -16.97 10.97 9.44
N THR A 282 -17.69 12.02 9.86
CA THR A 282 -18.82 11.89 10.76
C THR A 282 -20.09 12.41 10.11
N LYS A 283 -21.24 11.91 10.58
CA LYS A 283 -22.56 12.38 10.15
C LYS A 283 -23.49 12.41 11.35
N ALA A 284 -23.90 13.62 11.73
CA ALA A 284 -24.93 13.84 12.73
C ALA A 284 -26.28 13.37 12.18
N LEU A 285 -27.00 12.52 12.91
CA LEU A 285 -28.35 12.10 12.55
C LEU A 285 -29.42 12.73 13.45
N GLY A 286 -29.07 13.11 14.68
CA GLY A 286 -29.99 13.70 15.65
C GLY A 286 -30.80 12.64 16.42
N GLU A 287 -31.99 13.02 16.87
CA GLU A 287 -32.84 12.27 17.81
C GLU A 287 -33.32 10.93 17.21
N VAL A 288 -33.08 9.84 17.93
CA VAL A 288 -33.38 8.49 17.43
C VAL A 288 -34.76 7.99 17.85
N LYS A 289 -35.62 7.70 16.87
CA LYS A 289 -36.93 7.03 17.04
C LYS A 289 -36.87 5.59 16.54
N SER A 290 -36.19 5.35 15.42
CA SER A 290 -35.86 4.02 14.93
C SER A 290 -34.47 4.01 14.29
N PHE A 291 -33.75 2.92 14.49
CA PHE A 291 -32.41 2.76 13.92
C PHE A 291 -32.15 1.30 13.58
N LYS A 292 -31.51 1.07 12.44
CA LYS A 292 -31.06 -0.25 12.01
C LYS A 292 -29.78 -0.15 11.19
N VAL A 293 -28.82 -1.02 11.48
CA VAL A 293 -27.72 -1.35 10.56
C VAL A 293 -27.90 -2.82 10.19
N ASP A 294 -28.16 -3.11 8.93
CA ASP A 294 -28.35 -4.50 8.48
C ASP A 294 -27.01 -5.23 8.28
N SER A 295 -27.09 -6.52 7.93
CA SER A 295 -25.92 -7.36 7.67
C SER A 295 -25.11 -6.93 6.44
N SER A 296 -25.69 -6.14 5.54
CA SER A 296 -24.99 -5.50 4.42
C SER A 296 -24.42 -4.13 4.78
N GLN A 297 -24.51 -3.75 6.06
CA GLN A 297 -24.05 -2.48 6.61
C GLN A 297 -24.81 -1.25 6.07
N LYS A 298 -26.01 -1.43 5.55
CA LYS A 298 -26.90 -0.32 5.22
C LYS A 298 -27.49 0.26 6.49
N VAL A 299 -27.49 1.59 6.58
CA VAL A 299 -28.00 2.31 7.74
C VAL A 299 -29.39 2.85 7.45
N TYR A 300 -30.33 2.55 8.34
CA TYR A 300 -31.69 3.09 8.33
C TYR A 300 -31.90 3.90 9.61
N PHE A 301 -32.29 5.16 9.45
CA PHE A 301 -32.55 6.08 10.56
C PHE A 301 -33.93 6.71 10.40
N ASN A 302 -34.76 6.57 11.44
CA ASN A 302 -36.14 7.07 11.47
C ASN A 302 -36.96 6.68 10.23
N GLY A 303 -36.73 5.45 9.71
CA GLY A 303 -37.42 4.89 8.55
C GLY A 303 -36.77 5.16 7.19
N ASN A 304 -35.74 6.02 7.11
CA ASN A 304 -35.07 6.37 5.86
C ASN A 304 -33.70 5.71 5.75
N GLU A 305 -33.34 5.21 4.55
CA GLU A 305 -31.98 4.75 4.25
C GLU A 305 -31.02 5.96 4.22
N ILE A 306 -29.94 5.87 4.98
CA ILE A 306 -28.91 6.90 5.06
C ILE A 306 -27.76 6.50 4.15
N ILE A 307 -27.50 7.34 3.16
CA ILE A 307 -26.34 7.19 2.29
C ILE A 307 -25.11 7.75 3.00
N LEU A 308 -24.08 6.92 3.12
CA LEU A 308 -22.76 7.25 3.65
C LEU A 308 -21.83 7.51 2.46
N ASN A 309 -21.68 8.80 2.12
CA ASN A 309 -20.83 9.30 1.04
C ASN A 309 -19.71 10.17 1.57
#